data_AF-U5HFN5-F1
#
_entry.id   AF-U5HFN5-F1
#
_cell.length_a   1.000
_cell.length_b   1.000
_cell.length_c   1.000
_cell.angle_alpha   90.00
_cell.angle_beta   90.00
_cell.angle_gamma   90.00
#
_symmetry.space_group_name_H-M   'P 1'
#
loop_
_entity.id
_entity.type
_entity.pdbx_description
1 polymer ?
#
loop_
_entity_poly.entity_id
_entity_poly.type
_entity_poly.pdbx_seq_one_letter_code
_entity_poly.pdbx_strand_id
1 'polypeptide(L)'
;MSSNPISIEELQAALAARNAALASREAEIASLHTEGHALQQTYQAVLDNFNIVKKLTDTLHHTPKPKSPLEKPPAYDGKDKTAYSTFVSQCKFYIYGNPTLFTTDEAKIAFMISLLLNSAYKVFKPYIELADEKRPHFLKDFPAFLKQAQLYLGDPDCKHTITNKLRTLTQTGSARQDQTIVIH
;
A
#
# COMPACT_ATOMS: atom_id res chain seq x y z
N MET A 1 -46.60 48.57 63.92
CA MET A 1 -46.04 47.69 62.88
C MET A 1 -47.09 46.61 62.62
N SER A 2 -48.01 46.87 61.69
CA SER A 2 -49.16 45.99 61.41
C SER A 2 -48.70 44.86 60.49
N SER A 3 -48.45 43.67 61.04
CA SER A 3 -48.30 42.46 60.22
C SER A 3 -49.69 42.05 59.74
N ASN A 4 -49.97 42.26 58.45
CA ASN A 4 -51.15 41.68 57.82
C ASN A 4 -51.05 40.15 57.88
N PRO A 5 -52.10 39.44 58.33
CA PRO A 5 -52.13 37.99 58.22
C PRO A 5 -52.21 37.60 56.74
N ILE A 6 -51.36 36.66 56.33
CA ILE A 6 -51.34 36.08 54.97
C ILE A 6 -52.74 35.56 54.61
N SER A 7 -53.23 35.90 53.41
CA SER A 7 -54.54 35.47 52.92
C SER A 7 -54.53 33.99 52.53
N ILE A 8 -55.67 33.30 52.65
CA ILE A 8 -55.83 31.91 52.21
C ILE A 8 -55.49 31.73 50.72
N GLU A 9 -55.81 32.72 49.88
CA GLU A 9 -55.48 32.70 48.45
C GLU A 9 -53.96 32.75 48.20
N GLU A 10 -53.22 33.54 49.00
CA GLU A 10 -51.75 33.61 48.90
C GLU A 10 -51.11 32.29 49.32
N LEU A 11 -51.66 31.62 50.33
CA LEU A 11 -51.20 30.31 50.78
C LEU A 11 -51.45 29.23 49.70
N GLN A 12 -52.60 29.28 49.03
CA GLN A 12 -52.93 28.36 47.93
C GLN A 12 -52.04 28.59 46.70
N ALA A 13 -51.80 29.84 46.34
CA ALA A 13 -50.89 30.19 45.25
C ALA A 13 -49.45 29.73 45.53
N ALA A 14 -48.98 29.90 46.77
CA ALA A 14 -47.66 29.45 47.19
C ALA A 14 -47.51 27.91 47.13
N LEU A 15 -48.56 27.16 47.52
CA LEU A 15 -48.57 25.70 47.41
C LEU A 15 -48.56 25.23 45.96
N ALA A 16 -49.36 25.86 45.08
CA ALA A 16 -49.38 25.55 43.66
C ALA A 16 -48.02 25.81 43.00
N ALA A 17 -47.39 26.95 43.30
CA ALA A 17 -46.05 27.27 42.82
C ALA A 17 -44.99 26.27 43.31
N ARG A 18 -45.08 25.85 44.58
CA ARG A 18 -44.16 24.84 45.14
C ARG A 18 -44.33 23.48 44.43
N ASN A 19 -45.56 23.05 44.19
CA ASN A 19 -45.83 21.79 43.51
C ASN A 19 -45.35 21.82 42.05
N ALA A 20 -45.53 22.94 41.35
CA ALA A 20 -45.00 23.13 39.99
C ALA A 20 -43.46 23.09 39.97
N ALA A 21 -42.80 23.72 40.94
CA ALA A 21 -41.34 23.67 41.07
C ALA A 21 -40.83 22.25 41.37
N LEU A 22 -41.55 21.47 42.17
CA LEU A 22 -41.22 20.06 42.43
C LEU A 22 -41.33 19.21 41.16
N ALA A 23 -42.42 19.35 40.40
CA ALA A 23 -42.60 18.65 39.14
C ALA A 23 -41.51 19.01 38.11
N SER A 24 -41.12 20.28 38.02
CA SER A 24 -40.01 20.71 37.15
C SER A 24 -38.68 20.09 37.56
N ARG A 25 -38.43 19.98 38.87
CA ARG A 25 -37.19 19.38 39.39
C ARG A 25 -37.16 17.87 39.18
N GLU A 26 -38.30 17.19 39.31
CA GLU A 26 -38.43 15.77 39.00
C GLU A 26 -38.18 15.48 37.51
N ALA A 27 -38.69 16.34 36.63
CA ALA A 27 -38.43 16.24 35.19
C ALA A 27 -36.94 16.44 34.85
N GLU A 28 -36.27 17.37 35.51
CA GLU A 28 -34.82 17.59 35.35
C GLU A 28 -34.00 16.36 35.80
N ILE A 29 -34.37 15.76 36.94
CA ILE A 29 -33.71 14.54 37.44
C ILE A 29 -33.92 13.37 36.46
N ALA A 30 -35.13 13.21 35.92
CA ALA A 30 -35.41 12.18 34.92
C ALA A 30 -34.59 12.38 33.63
N SER A 31 -34.42 13.64 33.20
CA SER A 31 -33.57 13.98 32.05
C SER A 31 -32.10 13.64 32.31
N LEU A 32 -31.56 14.05 33.46
CA LEU A 32 -30.18 13.76 33.86
C LEU A 32 -29.90 12.25 33.98
N HIS A 33 -30.88 11.49 34.50
CA HIS A 33 -30.76 10.04 34.58
C HIS A 33 -30.72 9.39 33.18
N THR A 34 -31.55 9.88 32.26
CA THR A 34 -31.57 9.40 30.87
C THR A 34 -30.24 9.70 30.17
N GLU A 35 -29.71 10.91 30.35
CA GLU A 35 -28.41 11.31 29.81
C GLU A 35 -27.27 10.49 30.40
N GLY A 36 -27.27 10.26 31.71
CA GLY A 36 -26.28 9.41 32.37
C GLY A 36 -26.29 7.97 31.84
N HIS A 37 -27.48 7.42 31.59
CA HIS A 37 -27.61 6.09 30.99
C HIS A 37 -27.08 6.05 29.56
N ALA A 38 -27.40 7.06 28.75
CA ALA A 38 -26.87 7.18 27.38
C ALA A 38 -25.33 7.29 27.38
N LEU A 39 -24.76 8.07 28.30
CA LEU A 39 -23.32 8.20 28.44
C LEU A 39 -22.66 6.87 28.85
N GLN A 40 -23.27 6.12 29.77
CA GLN A 40 -22.77 4.80 30.15
C GLN A 40 -22.80 3.81 28.97
N GLN A 41 -23.86 3.83 28.17
CA GLN A 41 -23.97 3.00 26.97
C GLN A 41 -22.88 3.33 25.94
N THR A 42 -22.65 4.63 25.69
CA THR A 42 -21.59 5.05 24.76
C THR A 42 -20.20 4.64 25.25
N TYR A 43 -19.92 4.77 26.55
CA TYR A 43 -18.67 4.30 27.13
C TYR A 43 -18.47 2.79 26.91
N GLN A 44 -19.50 1.99 27.17
CA GLN A 44 -19.41 0.54 26.96
C GLN A 44 -19.17 0.19 25.48
N ALA A 45 -19.88 0.85 24.56
CA ALA A 45 -19.70 0.64 23.13
C ALA A 45 -18.26 0.98 22.68
N VAL A 46 -17.63 2.01 23.25
CA VAL A 46 -16.23 2.36 22.95
C VAL A 46 -15.28 1.27 23.44
N LEU A 47 -15.49 0.71 24.63
CA LEU A 47 -14.68 -0.41 25.13
C LEU A 47 -14.80 -1.64 24.24
N ASP A 48 -16.01 -1.98 23.81
CA ASP A 48 -16.27 -3.12 22.95
C ASP A 48 -15.58 -2.93 21.59
N ASN A 49 -15.70 -1.74 21.00
CA ASN A 49 -15.01 -1.37 19.75
C ASN A 49 -13.49 -1.48 19.88
N PHE A 50 -12.91 -1.02 21.00
CA PHE A 50 -11.48 -1.15 21.25
C PHE A 50 -11.04 -2.61 21.28
N ASN A 51 -11.80 -3.48 21.95
CA ASN A 51 -11.51 -4.91 22.02
C ASN A 51 -11.61 -5.58 20.64
N ILE A 52 -12.59 -5.19 19.82
CA ILE A 52 -12.71 -5.66 18.43
C ILE A 52 -11.47 -5.27 17.62
N VAL A 53 -11.08 -4.00 17.66
CA VAL A 53 -9.90 -3.50 16.94
C VAL A 53 -8.65 -4.25 17.37
N LYS A 54 -8.44 -4.42 18.67
CA LYS A 54 -7.31 -5.18 19.22
C LYS A 54 -7.26 -6.61 18.66
N LYS A 55 -8.39 -7.32 18.69
CA LYS A 55 -8.51 -8.69 18.17
C LYS A 55 -8.22 -8.76 16.67
N LEU A 56 -8.68 -7.78 15.90
CA LEU A 56 -8.40 -7.71 14.46
C LEU A 56 -6.91 -7.48 14.20
N THR A 57 -6.26 -6.59 14.95
CA THR A 57 -4.81 -6.37 14.87
C THR A 57 -4.04 -7.66 15.17
N ASP A 58 -4.37 -8.36 16.25
CA ASP A 58 -3.74 -9.64 16.60
C ASP A 58 -3.93 -10.68 15.48
N THR A 59 -5.13 -10.77 14.91
CA THR A 59 -5.44 -11.69 13.80
C THR A 59 -4.61 -11.36 12.56
N LEU A 60 -4.47 -10.08 12.21
CA LEU A 60 -3.65 -9.64 11.07
C LEU A 60 -2.17 -9.98 11.28
N HIS A 61 -1.66 -9.85 12.51
CA HIS A 61 -0.27 -10.19 12.85
C HIS A 61 -0.01 -11.70 12.74
N HIS A 62 -1.01 -12.53 13.02
CA HIS A 62 -0.90 -13.99 12.93
C HIS A 62 -1.35 -14.58 11.59
N THR A 63 -1.86 -13.76 10.67
CA THR A 63 -2.24 -14.22 9.33
C THR A 63 -0.95 -14.45 8.51
N PRO A 64 -0.71 -15.66 7.98
CA PRO A 64 0.45 -15.92 7.15
C PRO A 64 0.48 -14.94 5.97
N LYS A 65 1.62 -14.25 5.78
CA LYS A 65 1.78 -13.37 4.63
C LYS A 65 1.50 -14.16 3.34
N PRO A 66 0.66 -13.65 2.43
CA PRO A 66 0.35 -14.35 1.19
C PRO A 66 1.65 -14.66 0.46
N LYS A 67 1.92 -15.95 0.25
CA LYS A 67 3.04 -16.40 -0.56
C LYS A 67 2.69 -16.13 -2.02
N SER A 68 3.63 -15.60 -2.78
CA SER A 68 3.43 -15.40 -4.21
C SER A 68 3.14 -16.74 -4.89
N PRO A 69 2.07 -16.84 -5.71
CA PRO A 69 1.85 -18.01 -6.56
C PRO A 69 2.77 -18.03 -7.79
N LEU A 70 3.48 -16.91 -8.06
CA LEU A 70 4.41 -16.79 -9.16
C LEU A 70 5.79 -17.29 -8.77
N GLU A 71 6.46 -17.94 -9.71
CA GLU A 71 7.88 -18.26 -9.57
C GLU A 71 8.71 -16.98 -9.58
N LYS A 72 9.74 -16.92 -8.73
CA LYS A 72 10.64 -15.77 -8.69
C LYS A 72 11.43 -15.69 -10.00
N PRO A 73 11.62 -14.48 -10.57
CA PRO A 73 12.47 -14.32 -11.75
C PRO A 73 13.89 -14.83 -11.50
N PRO A 74 14.55 -15.38 -12.55
CA PRO A 74 15.94 -15.79 -12.45
C PRO A 74 16.85 -14.60 -12.17
N ALA A 75 17.95 -14.87 -11.48
CA ALA A 75 18.97 -13.87 -11.19
C ALA A 75 19.75 -13.48 -12.46
N TYR A 76 20.22 -12.23 -12.52
CA TYR A 76 20.91 -11.66 -13.67
C TYR A 76 22.35 -11.26 -13.30
N ASP A 77 23.34 -11.85 -13.98
CA ASP A 77 24.76 -11.64 -13.68
C ASP A 77 25.43 -10.49 -14.47
N GLY A 78 24.76 -9.96 -15.49
CA GLY A 78 25.27 -8.87 -16.31
C GLY A 78 26.17 -9.27 -17.48
N LYS A 79 26.35 -10.57 -17.76
CA LYS A 79 27.22 -11.02 -18.88
C LYS A 79 26.58 -10.81 -20.24
N ASP A 80 25.30 -11.15 -20.38
CA ASP A 80 24.53 -10.93 -21.61
C ASP A 80 23.67 -9.66 -21.46
N LYS A 81 24.09 -8.57 -22.11
CA LYS A 81 23.36 -7.31 -22.12
C LYS A 81 22.02 -7.39 -22.87
N THR A 82 21.87 -8.32 -23.80
CA THR A 82 20.61 -8.51 -24.55
C THR A 82 19.55 -9.20 -23.70
N ALA A 83 19.96 -10.03 -22.74
CA ALA A 83 19.08 -10.68 -21.76
C ALA A 83 18.52 -9.74 -20.69
N TYR A 84 19.07 -8.53 -20.54
CA TYR A 84 18.58 -7.54 -19.57
C TYR A 84 17.10 -7.18 -19.79
N SER A 85 16.67 -7.07 -21.05
CA SER A 85 15.27 -6.76 -21.39
C SER A 85 14.29 -7.84 -20.91
N THR A 86 14.67 -9.11 -21.04
CA THR A 86 13.93 -10.27 -20.55
C THR A 86 13.87 -10.25 -19.02
N PHE A 87 15.00 -10.02 -18.36
CA PHE A 87 15.07 -9.91 -16.90
C PHE A 87 14.12 -8.82 -16.35
N VAL A 88 14.15 -7.61 -16.93
CA VAL A 88 13.26 -6.52 -16.52
C VAL A 88 11.79 -6.89 -16.71
N SER A 89 11.46 -7.53 -17.83
CA SER A 89 10.08 -7.94 -18.14
C SER A 89 9.56 -8.98 -17.13
N GLN A 90 10.38 -9.98 -16.79
CA GLN A 90 10.05 -10.97 -15.77
C GLN A 90 9.88 -10.34 -14.39
N CYS A 91 10.74 -9.41 -14.00
CA CYS A 91 10.61 -8.67 -12.75
C CYS A 91 9.31 -7.84 -12.70
N LYS A 92 8.99 -7.11 -13.77
CA LYS A 92 7.75 -6.34 -13.86
C LYS A 92 6.52 -7.22 -13.74
N PHE A 93 6.52 -8.39 -14.39
CA PHE A 93 5.43 -9.35 -14.30
C PHE A 93 5.26 -9.90 -12.88
N TYR A 94 6.37 -10.24 -12.20
CA TYR A 94 6.33 -10.67 -10.81
C TYR A 94 5.78 -9.58 -9.88
N ILE A 95 6.22 -8.34 -10.04
CA ILE A 95 5.73 -7.20 -9.27
C ILE A 95 4.23 -6.99 -9.51
N TYR A 96 3.80 -7.03 -10.77
CA TYR A 96 2.40 -6.88 -11.16
C TYR A 96 1.50 -7.96 -10.53
N GLY A 97 1.97 -9.21 -10.49
CA GLY A 97 1.23 -10.31 -9.85
C GLY A 97 1.24 -10.29 -8.32
N ASN A 98 2.02 -9.39 -7.69
CA ASN A 98 2.16 -9.30 -6.23
C ASN A 98 2.04 -7.85 -5.72
N PRO A 99 0.95 -7.12 -6.01
CA PRO A 99 0.85 -5.70 -5.70
C PRO A 99 0.96 -5.38 -4.20
N THR A 100 0.54 -6.30 -3.34
CA THR A 100 0.62 -6.15 -1.88
C THR A 100 2.04 -6.30 -1.32
N LEU A 101 2.94 -6.96 -2.03
CA LEU A 101 4.36 -7.10 -1.64
C LEU A 101 5.21 -5.91 -2.10
N PHE A 102 4.74 -5.17 -3.09
CA PHE A 102 5.50 -4.10 -3.78
C PHE A 102 4.72 -2.78 -3.78
N THR A 103 4.35 -2.33 -2.58
CA THR A 103 3.56 -1.10 -2.39
C THR A 103 4.36 0.18 -2.63
N THR A 104 5.68 0.14 -2.41
CA THR A 104 6.57 1.29 -2.61
C THR A 104 7.52 1.04 -3.77
N ASP A 105 8.02 2.12 -4.38
CA ASP A 105 9.00 2.04 -5.45
C ASP A 105 10.34 1.53 -4.95
N GLU A 106 10.74 1.89 -3.73
CA GLU A 106 11.92 1.37 -3.05
C GLU A 106 11.85 -0.15 -2.88
N ALA A 107 10.68 -0.71 -2.55
CA ALA A 107 10.52 -2.16 -2.44
C ALA A 107 10.70 -2.87 -3.79
N LYS A 108 10.20 -2.27 -4.88
CA LYS A 108 10.39 -2.78 -6.25
C LYS A 108 11.86 -2.72 -6.65
N ILE A 109 12.53 -1.61 -6.37
CA ILE A 109 13.95 -1.38 -6.66
C ILE A 109 14.81 -2.36 -5.87
N ALA A 110 14.60 -2.48 -4.56
CA ALA A 110 15.34 -3.40 -3.71
C ALA A 110 15.20 -4.86 -4.17
N PHE A 111 14.00 -5.26 -4.58
CA PHE A 111 13.76 -6.58 -5.15
C PHE A 111 14.54 -6.80 -6.45
N MET A 112 14.47 -5.87 -7.40
CA MET A 112 15.22 -6.02 -8.66
C MET A 112 16.73 -6.06 -8.41
N ILE A 113 17.26 -5.21 -7.53
CA ILE A 113 18.68 -5.21 -7.15
C ILE A 113 19.07 -6.54 -6.47
N SER A 114 18.20 -7.14 -5.65
CA SER A 114 18.47 -8.43 -4.99
C SER A 114 18.62 -9.60 -5.97
N LEU A 115 18.09 -9.47 -7.19
CA LEU A 115 18.23 -10.45 -8.25
C LEU A 115 19.44 -10.19 -9.15
N LEU A 116 20.20 -9.10 -8.93
CA LEU A 116 21.44 -8.84 -9.63
C LEU A 116 22.59 -9.59 -8.96
N LEU A 117 23.46 -10.20 -9.76
CA LEU A 117 24.65 -10.91 -9.30
C LEU A 117 25.92 -10.28 -9.89
N ASN A 118 27.05 -10.55 -9.24
CA ASN A 118 28.39 -10.29 -9.76
C ASN A 118 28.55 -8.89 -10.37
N SER A 119 28.85 -8.81 -11.68
CA SER A 119 29.05 -7.56 -12.41
C SER A 119 27.84 -6.65 -12.37
N ALA A 120 26.62 -7.20 -12.47
CA ALA A 120 25.41 -6.37 -12.45
C ALA A 120 25.18 -5.72 -11.08
N TYR A 121 25.41 -6.45 -9.99
CA TYR A 121 25.27 -5.90 -8.63
C TYR A 121 26.35 -4.85 -8.31
N LYS A 122 27.60 -5.08 -8.77
CA LYS A 122 28.74 -4.17 -8.52
C LYS A 122 28.50 -2.75 -9.02
N VAL A 123 27.71 -2.58 -10.08
CA VAL A 123 27.31 -1.25 -10.59
C VAL A 123 26.52 -0.46 -9.54
N PHE A 124 25.64 -1.12 -8.80
CA PHE A 124 24.73 -0.46 -7.85
C PHE A 124 25.28 -0.38 -6.43
N LYS A 125 26.22 -1.26 -6.07
CA LYS A 125 26.85 -1.32 -4.74
C LYS A 125 27.26 0.05 -4.18
N PRO A 126 27.97 0.92 -4.94
CA PRO A 126 28.40 2.21 -4.39
C PRO A 126 27.24 3.12 -3.99
N TYR A 127 26.10 3.05 -4.69
CA TYR A 127 24.93 3.88 -4.38
C TYR A 127 24.11 3.34 -3.21
N ILE A 128 24.09 2.02 -3.03
CA ILE A 128 23.40 1.34 -1.92
C ILE A 128 24.13 1.59 -0.60
N GLU A 129 25.46 1.61 -0.63
CA GLU A 129 26.33 1.85 0.53
C GLU A 129 26.34 3.33 0.98
N LEU A 130 25.75 4.25 0.20
CA LEU A 130 25.56 5.63 0.63
C LEU A 130 24.48 5.74 1.74
N ALA A 131 24.69 6.69 2.63
CA ALA A 131 23.67 7.16 3.58
C ALA A 131 22.40 7.61 2.84
N ASP A 132 21.23 7.43 3.46
CA ASP A 132 19.91 7.62 2.83
C ASP A 132 19.71 9.02 2.23
N GLU A 133 20.29 10.03 2.85
CA GLU A 133 20.24 11.43 2.42
C GLU A 133 21.08 11.68 1.16
N LYS A 134 22.11 10.86 0.94
CA LYS A 134 23.04 10.95 -0.19
C LYS A 134 22.68 10.02 -1.34
N ARG A 135 21.67 9.17 -1.18
CA ARG A 135 21.25 8.23 -2.23
C ARG A 135 20.66 9.00 -3.42
N PRO A 136 21.05 8.63 -4.65
CA PRO A 136 20.54 9.27 -5.85
C PRO A 136 19.04 9.04 -6.01
N HIS A 137 18.35 9.97 -6.67
CA HIS A 137 16.90 9.93 -6.88
C HIS A 137 16.41 8.65 -7.56
N PHE A 138 17.21 8.06 -8.46
CA PHE A 138 16.84 6.81 -9.14
C PHE A 138 16.70 5.61 -8.20
N LEU A 139 17.14 5.68 -6.93
CA LEU A 139 16.89 4.63 -5.93
C LEU A 139 15.58 4.84 -5.15
N LYS A 140 14.84 5.92 -5.44
CA LYS A 140 13.56 6.27 -4.80
C LYS A 140 12.39 6.32 -5.80
N ASP A 141 12.69 6.36 -7.11
CA ASP A 141 11.70 6.41 -8.19
C ASP A 141 11.92 5.23 -9.14
N PHE A 142 10.90 4.36 -9.26
CA PHE A 142 11.03 3.12 -10.03
C PHE A 142 11.21 3.37 -11.54
N PRO A 143 10.49 4.30 -12.19
CA PRO A 143 10.77 4.66 -13.58
C PRO A 143 12.20 5.17 -13.82
N ALA A 144 12.73 6.02 -12.94
CA ALA A 144 14.10 6.53 -13.02
C ALA A 144 15.13 5.43 -12.81
N PHE A 145 14.87 4.50 -11.87
CA PHE A 145 15.69 3.30 -11.70
C PHE A 145 15.82 2.53 -13.01
N LEU A 146 14.69 2.23 -13.67
CA LEU A 146 14.69 1.44 -14.90
C LEU A 146 15.48 2.11 -16.03
N LYS A 147 15.37 3.44 -16.15
CA LYS A 147 16.17 4.22 -17.12
C LYS A 147 17.66 4.10 -16.80
N GLN A 148 18.04 4.33 -15.54
CA GLN A 148 19.44 4.27 -15.13
C GLN A 148 20.03 2.86 -15.26
N ALA A 149 19.26 1.84 -14.90
CA ALA A 149 19.67 0.45 -14.99
C ALA A 149 19.78 -0.02 -16.45
N GLN A 150 18.93 0.46 -17.36
CA GLN A 150 19.11 0.24 -18.79
C GLN A 150 20.43 0.81 -19.32
N LEU A 151 20.86 1.99 -18.84
CA LEU A 151 22.13 2.59 -19.27
C LEU A 151 23.35 1.77 -18.82
N TYR A 152 23.30 1.18 -17.63
CA TYR A 152 24.43 0.42 -17.10
C TYR A 152 24.45 -1.06 -17.53
N LEU A 153 23.29 -1.70 -17.55
CA LEU A 153 23.16 -3.15 -17.73
C LEU A 153 22.61 -3.55 -19.11
N GLY A 154 21.89 -2.65 -19.76
CA GLY A 154 21.28 -2.93 -21.05
C GLY A 154 22.24 -2.79 -22.22
N ASP A 155 21.78 -3.28 -23.37
CA ASP A 155 22.40 -3.03 -24.66
C ASP A 155 22.20 -1.54 -25.06
N PRO A 156 23.28 -0.74 -25.25
CA PRO A 156 23.20 0.65 -25.68
C PRO A 156 22.42 0.83 -26.99
N ASP A 157 22.49 -0.15 -27.89
CA ASP A 157 21.93 -0.09 -29.24
C ASP A 157 20.76 -1.07 -29.43
N CYS A 158 20.03 -1.37 -28.35
CA CYS A 158 18.93 -2.35 -28.31
C CYS A 158 17.97 -2.26 -29.52
N LYS A 159 17.65 -1.04 -30.00
CA LYS A 159 16.82 -0.84 -31.21
C LYS A 159 17.49 -1.39 -32.46
N HIS A 160 18.76 -1.06 -32.71
CA HIS A 160 19.52 -1.58 -33.85
C HIS A 160 19.74 -3.08 -33.75
N THR A 161 20.00 -3.61 -32.55
CA THR A 161 20.13 -5.05 -32.30
C THR A 161 18.84 -5.80 -32.63
N ILE A 162 17.67 -5.30 -32.23
CA ILE A 162 16.36 -5.90 -32.56
C ILE A 162 16.10 -5.85 -34.06
N THR A 163 16.35 -4.70 -34.72
CA THR A 163 16.18 -4.57 -36.17
C THR A 163 17.12 -5.49 -36.95
N ASN A 164 18.37 -5.63 -36.51
CA ASN A 164 19.33 -6.56 -37.12
C ASN A 164 18.93 -8.03 -36.92
N LYS A 165 18.46 -8.40 -35.72
CA LYS A 165 17.93 -9.74 -35.45
C LYS A 165 16.70 -10.04 -36.32
N LEU A 166 15.78 -9.09 -36.45
CA LEU A 166 14.59 -9.21 -37.32
C LEU A 166 15.00 -9.39 -38.79
N ARG A 167 15.93 -8.56 -39.29
CA ARG A 167 16.46 -8.67 -40.65
C ARG A 167 17.13 -10.01 -40.92
N THR A 168 17.90 -10.50 -39.96
CA THR A 168 18.57 -11.82 -40.06
C THR A 168 17.55 -12.94 -40.16
N LEU A 169 16.50 -12.92 -39.33
CA LEU A 169 15.41 -13.90 -39.39
C LEU A 169 14.67 -13.87 -40.74
N THR A 170 14.41 -12.68 -41.30
CA THR A 170 13.81 -12.55 -42.63
C THR A 170 14.70 -13.06 -43.76
N GLN A 171 16.02 -12.88 -43.66
CA GLN A 171 16.98 -13.36 -44.67
C GLN A 171 17.16 -14.88 -44.65
N THR A 172 17.15 -15.50 -43.46
CA THR A 172 17.25 -16.96 -43.33
C THR A 172 15.98 -17.71 -43.76
N GLY A 173 14.84 -17.02 -43.85
CA GLY A 173 13.60 -17.58 -44.41
C GLY A 173 13.60 -17.66 -45.94
N SER A 174 14.19 -16.68 -46.62
CA SER A 174 14.24 -16.64 -48.09
C SER A 174 15.31 -17.52 -48.74
N ALA A 175 16.32 -17.99 -47.98
CA ALA A 175 17.40 -18.83 -48.54
C ALA A 175 17.09 -20.34 -48.56
N ARG A 176 15.88 -20.77 -48.17
CA ARG A 176 15.48 -22.19 -48.11
C ARG A 176 14.56 -22.67 -49.23
N GLN A 177 14.27 -21.84 -50.23
CA GLN A 177 13.48 -22.20 -51.40
C GLN A 177 14.23 -21.85 -52.69
N ASP A 178 15.39 -22.45 -52.91
CA ASP A 178 15.83 -22.68 -54.29
C ASP A 178 16.73 -23.91 -54.38
N GLN A 179 16.11 -25.08 -54.29
CA GLN A 179 16.71 -26.31 -54.81
C GLN A 179 15.61 -27.09 -55.52
N THR A 180 15.18 -26.54 -56.66
CA THR A 180 14.36 -27.27 -57.63
C THR A 180 15.24 -28.32 -58.29
N ILE A 181 14.96 -29.58 -57.96
CA ILE A 181 15.53 -30.78 -58.55
C ILE A 181 15.16 -30.82 -60.05
N VAL A 182 16.16 -30.82 -60.94
CA VAL A 182 15.96 -31.09 -62.37
C VAL A 182 16.11 -32.59 -62.59
N ILE A 183 14.98 -33.27 -62.78
CA ILE A 183 14.91 -34.70 -63.12
C ILE A 183 15.26 -34.84 -64.60
N HIS A 184 16.26 -35.68 -64.93
CA HIS A 184 16.54 -36.16 -66.28
C HIS A 184 15.84 -37.50 -66.50
#